data_AF-A0A950R389-F1
#
_entry.id   AF-A0A950R389-F1
#
_cell.length_a   1.000
_cell.length_b   1.000
_cell.length_c   1.000
_cell.angle_alpha   90.00
_cell.angle_beta   90.00
_cell.angle_gamma   90.00
#
_symmetry.space_group_name_H-M   'P 1'
#
loop_
_entity.id
_entity.type
_entity.pdbx_description
1 polymer ?
#
loop_
_entity_poly.entity_id
_entity_poly.type
_entity_poly.pdbx_seq_one_letter_code
_entity_poly.pdbx_strand_id
1 'polypeptide(L)'
;MGRPRKYDEDFRQRALERLKTCQDISALALELGVNRSQLYRFRNEALGRAPVPRSESWLREKSDQRQRRRIAELERVVARQALELDFFKGALLRIEENRRKRGQNSGKPSTSKSGT
;
A
#
# COMPACT_ATOMS: atom_id res chain seq x y z
N MET A 1 -14.35 -19.41 -4.62
CA MET A 1 -15.61 -18.64 -4.56
C MET A 1 -15.45 -17.36 -5.39
N GLY A 2 -16.10 -17.27 -6.54
CA GLY A 2 -16.05 -16.08 -7.40
C GLY A 2 -16.66 -14.86 -6.70
N ARG A 3 -16.19 -13.65 -7.02
CA ARG A 3 -16.83 -12.42 -6.51
C ARG A 3 -18.30 -12.39 -6.97
N PRO A 4 -19.26 -12.06 -6.10
CA PRO A 4 -20.66 -11.99 -6.48
C PRO A 4 -20.84 -10.99 -7.64
N ARG A 5 -21.77 -11.30 -8.56
CA ARG A 5 -22.10 -10.38 -9.67
C ARG A 5 -22.56 -9.06 -9.07
N LYS A 6 -21.93 -7.96 -9.48
CA LYS A 6 -22.21 -6.61 -8.95
C LYS A 6 -23.62 -6.10 -9.33
N TYR A 7 -24.20 -6.66 -10.39
CA TYR A 7 -25.51 -6.27 -10.89
C TYR A 7 -26.40 -7.50 -11.00
N ASP A 8 -27.67 -7.30 -10.66
CA ASP A 8 -28.71 -8.30 -10.83
C ASP A 8 -29.00 -8.58 -12.31
N GLU A 9 -29.48 -9.79 -12.63
CA GLU A 9 -29.69 -10.21 -14.02
C GLU A 9 -30.82 -9.40 -14.68
N ASP A 10 -31.86 -9.07 -13.92
CA ASP A 10 -32.98 -8.23 -14.36
C ASP A 10 -32.55 -6.80 -14.70
N PHE A 11 -31.59 -6.25 -13.94
CA PHE A 11 -31.00 -4.95 -14.25
C PHE A 11 -30.21 -5.01 -15.55
N ARG A 12 -29.41 -6.08 -15.72
CA ARG A 12 -28.61 -6.28 -16.92
C ARG A 12 -29.48 -6.43 -18.16
N GLN A 13 -30.56 -7.20 -18.09
CA GLN A 13 -31.48 -7.38 -19.23
C GLN A 13 -32.14 -6.06 -19.63
N ARG A 14 -32.65 -5.29 -18.65
CA ARG A 14 -33.20 -3.95 -18.92
C ARG A 14 -32.16 -3.01 -19.53
N ALA A 15 -30.93 -3.02 -19.02
CA ALA A 15 -29.85 -2.21 -19.58
C ALA A 15 -29.53 -2.61 -21.02
N LEU A 16 -29.52 -3.90 -21.36
CA LEU A 16 -29.29 -4.40 -22.71
C LEU A 16 -30.42 -4.02 -23.68
N GLU A 17 -31.68 -4.14 -23.27
CA GLU A 17 -32.82 -3.72 -24.11
C GLU A 17 -32.79 -2.22 -24.40
N ARG A 18 -32.53 -1.38 -23.38
CA ARG A 18 -32.37 0.07 -23.60
C ARG A 18 -31.16 0.39 -24.46
N LEU A 19 -30.09 -0.39 -24.37
CA LEU A 19 -28.87 -0.17 -25.16
C LEU A 19 -29.08 -0.46 -26.66
N LYS A 20 -30.04 -1.33 -27.03
CA LYS A 20 -30.41 -1.57 -28.44
C LYS A 20 -31.10 -0.37 -29.07
N THR A 21 -31.89 0.36 -28.30
CA THR A 21 -32.74 1.48 -28.79
C THR A 21 -32.14 2.85 -28.53
N CYS A 22 -31.11 2.95 -27.68
CA CYS A 22 -30.52 4.21 -27.28
C CYS A 22 -29.63 4.82 -28.37
N GLN A 23 -29.80 6.12 -28.63
CA GLN A 23 -28.94 6.92 -29.52
C GLN A 23 -27.68 7.43 -28.81
N ASP A 24 -27.74 7.67 -27.48
CA ASP A 24 -26.60 8.13 -26.69
C ASP A 24 -26.37 7.28 -25.43
N ILE A 25 -25.34 6.42 -25.53
CA ILE A 25 -24.88 5.54 -24.44
C ILE A 25 -24.45 6.35 -23.21
N SER A 26 -24.06 7.62 -23.40
CA SER A 26 -23.65 8.52 -22.33
C SER A 26 -24.81 8.92 -21.44
N ALA A 27 -25.89 9.39 -22.03
CA ALA A 27 -27.13 9.73 -21.34
C ALA A 27 -27.69 8.48 -20.65
N LEU A 28 -27.70 7.33 -21.35
CA LEU A 28 -28.15 6.07 -20.78
C LEU A 28 -27.33 5.63 -19.56
N ALA A 29 -26.00 5.80 -19.61
CA ALA A 29 -25.11 5.52 -18.49
C ALA A 29 -25.43 6.37 -17.26
N LEU A 30 -25.68 7.68 -17.46
CA LEU A 30 -26.07 8.59 -16.40
C LEU A 30 -27.43 8.22 -15.80
N GLU A 31 -28.43 7.96 -16.64
CA GLU A 31 -29.78 7.55 -16.21
C GLU A 31 -29.78 6.24 -15.42
N LEU A 32 -28.97 5.26 -15.85
CA LEU A 32 -28.86 3.96 -15.19
C LEU A 32 -27.87 3.97 -14.01
N GLY A 33 -27.19 5.09 -13.74
CA GLY A 33 -26.21 5.20 -12.66
C GLY A 33 -24.98 4.31 -12.83
N VAL A 34 -24.63 3.93 -14.07
CA VAL A 34 -23.51 3.05 -14.40
C VAL A 34 -22.50 3.74 -15.30
N ASN A 35 -21.25 3.28 -15.29
CA ASN A 35 -20.25 3.80 -16.21
C ASN A 35 -20.50 3.28 -17.65
N ARG A 36 -20.26 4.11 -18.69
CA ARG A 36 -20.34 3.71 -20.10
C ARG A 36 -19.56 2.43 -20.41
N SER A 37 -18.39 2.25 -19.82
CA SER A 37 -17.58 1.03 -19.96
C SER A 37 -18.30 -0.23 -19.50
N GLN A 38 -19.18 -0.12 -18.50
CA GLN A 38 -19.99 -1.23 -18.01
C GLN A 38 -21.10 -1.60 -19.02
N LEU A 39 -21.71 -0.61 -19.67
CA LEU A 39 -22.69 -0.82 -20.73
C LEU A 39 -22.05 -1.50 -21.95
N TYR A 40 -20.87 -1.05 -22.38
CA TYR A 40 -20.09 -1.73 -23.42
C TYR A 40 -19.72 -3.16 -23.03
N ARG A 41 -19.36 -3.38 -21.77
CA ARG A 41 -19.08 -4.71 -21.26
C ARG A 41 -20.31 -5.62 -21.32
N PHE A 42 -21.49 -5.15 -20.90
CA PHE A 42 -22.73 -5.92 -21.02
C PHE A 42 -23.02 -6.30 -22.48
N ARG A 43 -22.90 -5.33 -23.40
CA ARG A 43 -23.08 -5.56 -24.84
C ARG A 43 -22.09 -6.60 -25.37
N ASN A 44 -20.81 -6.45 -25.06
CA ASN A 44 -19.77 -7.36 -25.53
C ASN A 44 -19.96 -8.77 -24.99
N GLU A 45 -20.30 -8.92 -23.71
CA GLU A 45 -20.62 -10.21 -23.11
C GLU A 45 -21.87 -10.85 -23.76
N ALA A 46 -22.92 -10.07 -24.06
CA ALA A 46 -24.10 -10.55 -24.78
C ALA A 46 -23.80 -10.99 -26.23
N LEU A 47 -22.81 -10.37 -26.87
CA LEU A 47 -22.31 -10.74 -28.20
C LEU A 47 -21.28 -11.89 -28.17
N GLY A 48 -21.04 -12.51 -27.01
CA GLY A 48 -20.02 -13.54 -26.85
C GLY A 48 -18.57 -13.02 -26.95
N ARG A 49 -18.38 -11.70 -27.04
CA ARG A 49 -17.08 -11.00 -27.08
C ARG A 49 -16.60 -10.64 -25.68
N ALA A 50 -16.80 -11.54 -24.72
CA ALA A 50 -16.28 -11.33 -23.37
C ALA A 50 -14.75 -11.18 -23.44
N PRO A 51 -14.15 -10.29 -22.63
CA PRO A 51 -12.69 -10.20 -22.56
C PRO A 51 -12.12 -11.58 -22.20
N VAL A 52 -11.14 -12.05 -22.97
CA VAL A 52 -10.44 -13.29 -22.65
C VAL A 52 -9.90 -13.15 -21.23
N PRO A 53 -10.21 -14.09 -20.32
CA PRO A 53 -9.64 -14.08 -18.98
C PRO A 53 -8.12 -13.96 -19.10
N ARG A 54 -7.51 -13.09 -18.30
CA ARG A 54 -6.06 -13.01 -18.26
C ARG A 54 -5.52 -14.37 -17.86
N SER A 55 -4.45 -14.82 -18.54
CA SER A 55 -3.85 -16.12 -18.23
C SER A 55 -3.44 -16.20 -16.77
N GLU A 56 -3.47 -17.41 -16.21
CA GLU A 56 -3.00 -17.66 -14.85
C GLU A 56 -1.54 -17.21 -14.68
N SER A 57 -0.71 -17.41 -15.72
CA SER A 57 0.68 -16.95 -15.75
C SER A 57 0.80 -15.44 -15.55
N TRP A 58 -0.03 -14.64 -16.23
CA TRP A 58 -0.02 -13.18 -16.10
C TRP A 58 -0.50 -12.73 -14.72
N LEU A 59 -1.53 -13.40 -14.17
CA LEU A 59 -2.03 -13.10 -12.83
C LEU A 59 -0.97 -13.40 -11.77
N ARG A 60 -0.26 -14.53 -11.91
CA ARG A 60 0.85 -14.93 -11.04
C ARG A 60 2.02 -13.96 -11.15
N GLU A 61 2.42 -13.59 -12.36
CA GLU A 61 3.50 -12.62 -12.54
C GLU A 61 3.15 -11.28 -11.87
N LYS A 62 1.91 -10.81 -12.01
CA LYS A 62 1.46 -9.58 -11.36
C LYS A 62 1.43 -9.69 -9.83
N SER A 63 1.06 -10.83 -9.26
CA SER A 63 1.16 -11.05 -7.81
C SER A 63 2.60 -11.06 -7.35
N ASP A 64 3.49 -11.73 -8.09
CA ASP A 64 4.91 -11.85 -7.78
C ASP A 64 5.58 -10.46 -7.82
N GLN A 65 5.24 -9.63 -8.80
CA GLN A 65 5.71 -8.24 -8.86
C GLN A 65 5.24 -7.42 -7.65
N ARG A 66 3.99 -7.60 -7.19
CA ARG A 66 3.50 -6.92 -5.98
C ARG A 66 4.24 -7.39 -4.74
N GLN A 67 4.50 -8.69 -4.61
CA GLN A 67 5.27 -9.25 -3.51
C GLN A 67 6.70 -8.72 -3.51
N ARG A 68 7.38 -8.70 -4.66
CA ARG A 68 8.74 -8.15 -4.79
C ARG A 68 8.83 -6.69 -4.38
N ARG A 69 7.85 -5.86 -4.76
CA ARG A 69 7.78 -4.46 -4.32
C ARG A 69 7.63 -4.34 -2.81
N ARG A 70 6.77 -5.18 -2.21
CA ARG A 70 6.57 -5.18 -0.76
C ARG A 70 7.82 -5.64 -0.01
N ILE A 71 8.51 -6.67 -0.50
CA ILE A 71 9.78 -7.16 0.05
C ILE A 71 10.82 -6.03 0.01
N ALA A 72 11.01 -5.38 -1.15
CA ALA A 72 11.98 -4.29 -1.28
C ALA A 72 11.64 -3.06 -0.41
N GLU A 73 10.37 -2.81 -0.11
CA GLU A 73 9.96 -1.78 0.83
C GLU A 73 10.30 -2.17 2.27
N LEU A 74 10.00 -3.42 2.66
CA LEU A 74 10.31 -3.95 3.98
C LEU A 74 11.82 -3.98 4.23
N GLU A 75 12.62 -4.43 3.27
CA GLU A 75 14.08 -4.43 3.35
C GLU A 75 14.64 -3.02 3.61
N ARG A 76 14.10 -1.99 2.94
CA ARG A 76 14.50 -0.59 3.18
C ARG A 76 14.18 -0.12 4.60
N VAL A 77 12.99 -0.48 5.11
CA VAL A 77 12.58 -0.12 6.48
C VAL A 77 13.46 -0.82 7.50
N VAL A 78 13.71 -2.12 7.32
CA VAL A 78 14.59 -2.91 8.20
C VAL A 78 16.00 -2.34 8.19
N ALA A 79 16.57 -2.02 7.03
CA ALA A 79 17.90 -1.43 6.92
C ALA A 79 17.98 -0.06 7.64
N ARG A 80 16.96 0.78 7.49
CA ARG A 80 16.89 2.07 8.20
C ARG A 80 16.85 1.88 9.71
N GLN A 81 15.98 1.00 10.19
CA GLN A 81 15.84 0.71 11.62
C GLN A 81 17.13 0.11 12.21
N ALA A 82 17.84 -0.75 11.46
CA ALA A 82 19.12 -1.30 11.89
C ALA A 82 20.16 -0.18 12.11
N LEU A 83 20.26 0.76 11.18
CA LEU A 83 21.16 1.92 11.32
C LEU A 83 20.78 2.81 12.51
N GLU A 84 19.49 3.07 12.72
CA GLU A 84 19.02 3.83 13.87
C GLU A 84 19.38 3.13 15.19
N LEU A 85 19.16 1.82 15.29
CA LEU A 85 19.51 1.04 16.48
C LEU A 85 21.00 1.08 16.77
N ASP A 86 21.85 0.93 15.75
CA ASP A 86 23.30 0.96 15.93
C ASP A 86 23.79 2.36 16.31
N PHE A 87 23.18 3.41 15.76
CA PHE A 87 23.41 4.78 16.20
C PHE A 87 23.06 4.96 17.68
N PHE A 88 21.88 4.51 18.12
CA PHE A 88 21.44 4.64 19.52
C PHE A 88 22.35 3.86 20.47
N LYS A 89 22.74 2.62 20.12
CA LYS A 89 23.73 1.85 20.89
C LYS A 89 25.04 2.63 21.06
N GLY A 90 25.57 3.18 19.97
CA GLY A 90 26.79 3.98 20.00
C GLY A 90 26.67 5.26 20.83
N ALA A 91 25.51 5.93 20.79
CA ALA A 91 25.25 7.13 21.60
C ALA A 91 25.17 6.80 23.10
N LEU A 92 24.49 5.71 23.46
CA LEU A 92 24.38 5.25 24.85
C LEU A 92 25.75 4.88 25.44
N LEU A 93 26.59 4.16 24.69
CA LEU A 93 27.95 3.82 25.13
C LEU A 93 28.79 5.07 25.43
N ARG A 94 28.70 6.11 24.58
CA ARG A 94 29.41 7.38 24.82
C ARG A 94 28.90 8.11 26.07
N ILE A 95 27.59 8.07 26.33
CA ILE A 95 27.00 8.66 27.54
C ILE A 95 27.51 7.93 28.79
N GLU A 96 27.55 6.60 28.77
CA GLU A 96 28.08 5.80 29.87
C GLU A 96 29.56 6.09 30.12
N GLU A 97 30.37 6.17 29.06
CA GLU A 97 31.79 6.50 29.17
C GLU A 97 32.00 7.89 29.78
N ASN A 98 31.25 8.89 29.31
CA ASN A 98 31.30 10.25 29.84
C ASN A 98 30.87 10.32 31.31
N ARG A 99 29.84 9.55 31.71
CA ARG A 99 29.40 9.46 33.11
C ARG A 99 30.49 8.85 33.98
N ARG A 100 31.15 7.78 33.52
CA ARG A 100 32.28 7.16 34.23
C ARG A 100 33.42 8.15 34.40
N LYS A 101 33.83 8.87 33.34
CA LYS A 101 34.87 9.92 33.40
C LYS A 101 34.53 11.03 34.39
N ARG A 102 33.29 11.55 34.40
CA ARG A 102 32.85 12.56 35.38
C ARG A 102 32.85 12.02 36.83
N GLY A 103 32.47 10.77 37.04
CA GLY A 103 32.56 10.12 38.35
C GLY A 103 33.99 10.01 38.87
N GLN A 104 34.95 9.69 37.99
CA GLN A 104 36.38 9.64 38.35
C GLN A 104 36.95 11.04 38.66
N ASN A 105 36.54 12.07 37.89
CA ASN A 105 37.01 13.44 38.08
C ASN A 105 36.35 14.20 39.25
N SER A 106 35.25 13.69 39.82
CA SER A 106 34.53 14.33 40.94
C SER A 106 35.00 13.85 42.33
N GLY A 107 36.01 12.99 42.41
CA GLY A 107 36.50 12.39 43.66
C GLY A 107 37.42 13.26 44.53
N LYS A 108 37.67 14.55 44.19
CA LYS A 108 38.44 15.46 45.06
C LYS A 108 37.71 16.79 45.21
N PRO A 109 37.03 17.04 46.34
CA PRO A 109 36.68 18.40 46.73
C PRO A 109 37.99 19.12 47.05
N SER A 110 38.47 19.92 46.09
CA SER A 110 39.58 20.84 46.32
C SER A 110 39.03 22.09 46.99
N THR A 111 38.82 22.02 48.30
CA THR A 111 38.68 23.21 49.15
C THR A 111 40.01 23.39 49.87
N SER A 112 40.91 24.20 49.31
CA SER A 112 42.04 24.70 50.07
C SER A 112 41.49 25.59 51.18
N LYS A 113 41.82 25.28 52.44
CA LYS A 113 41.64 26.20 53.57
C LYS A 113 42.39 27.48 53.24
N SER A 114 41.67 28.55 52.92
CA SER A 114 42.19 29.91 52.98
C SER A 114 42.26 30.32 54.45
N GLY A 115 43.47 30.42 54.98
CA GLY A 115 43.71 30.90 56.33
C GLY A 115 43.63 32.42 56.44
N THR A 116 43.07 32.89 57.54
CA THR A 116 43.58 33.98 58.39
C THR A 116 42.94 33.85 59.77
#